data_AF-A0AAW5UX22-F1
#
_entry.id   AF-A0AAW5UX22-F1
#
_cell.length_a   1.000
_cell.length_b   1.000
_cell.length_c   1.000
_cell.angle_alpha   90.00
_cell.angle_beta   90.00
_cell.angle_gamma   90.00
#
_symmetry.space_group_name_H-M   'P 1'
#
loop_
_entity.id
_entity.type
_entity.pdbx_description
1 polymer ?
#
loop_
_entity_poly.entity_id
_entity_poly.type
_entity_poly.pdbx_seq_one_letter_code
_entity_poly.pdbx_strand_id
1 'polypeptide(L)'
;MKNTLKKVSHFNTEKVESMVNMFYGCSALSSLDLSNFNTKKVRYMKSMFRACSALTTIYAGDKFVTIKVKNGSDMFSGCTNLKGFIDYMNNSDKIDHHYANYKTGYFTKLVGKNGEEMIGAA
;
A
#
# COMPACT_ATOMS: atom_id res chain seq x y z
N MET A 1 3.66 -17.92 10.86
CA MET A 1 4.38 -17.58 9.61
C MET A 1 3.99 -16.16 9.20
N LYS A 2 4.96 -15.26 8.98
CA LYS A 2 4.69 -13.94 8.41
C LYS A 2 4.52 -14.11 6.89
N ASN A 3 3.29 -14.12 6.40
CA ASN A 3 2.98 -14.17 4.96
C ASN A 3 3.18 -12.77 4.35
N THR A 4 4.43 -12.34 4.25
CA THR A 4 4.80 -11.15 3.49
C THR A 4 4.75 -11.52 2.01
N LEU A 5 3.89 -10.88 1.21
CA LEU A 5 3.94 -11.01 -0.25
C LEU A 5 5.17 -10.26 -0.80
N LYS A 6 6.34 -10.91 -0.81
CA LYS A 6 7.52 -10.45 -1.57
C LYS A 6 7.33 -10.57 -3.09
N LYS A 7 6.19 -11.09 -3.55
CA LYS A 7 5.96 -11.47 -4.96
C LYS A 7 5.57 -10.30 -5.87
N VAL A 8 5.36 -9.08 -5.38
CA VAL A 8 4.98 -7.93 -6.24
C VAL A 8 6.13 -6.97 -6.54
N SER A 9 7.30 -7.17 -5.93
CA SER A 9 8.46 -6.27 -6.08
C SER A 9 9.00 -6.21 -7.52
N HIS A 10 8.71 -7.21 -8.36
CA HIS A 10 9.16 -7.27 -9.75
C HIS A 10 8.18 -6.63 -10.75
N PHE A 11 7.04 -6.11 -10.31
CA PHE A 11 6.06 -5.51 -11.21
C PHE A 11 6.55 -4.15 -11.72
N ASN A 12 6.61 -4.00 -13.04
CA ASN A 12 6.77 -2.70 -13.67
C ASN A 12 5.42 -1.99 -13.76
N THR A 13 5.23 -0.96 -12.92
CA THR A 13 3.97 -0.20 -12.88
C THR A 13 4.04 1.16 -13.58
N GLU A 14 5.12 1.50 -14.29
CA GLU A 14 5.37 2.86 -14.80
C GLU A 14 4.34 3.39 -15.79
N LYS A 15 3.62 2.47 -16.47
CA LYS A 15 2.59 2.78 -17.46
C LYS A 15 1.17 2.46 -16.97
N VAL A 16 1.01 1.97 -15.74
CA VAL A 16 -0.30 1.58 -15.22
C VAL A 16 -1.15 2.84 -14.95
N GLU A 17 -2.38 2.82 -15.44
CA GLU A 17 -3.36 3.90 -15.22
C GLU A 17 -4.44 3.54 -14.19
N SER A 18 -4.66 2.25 -13.92
CA SER A 18 -5.67 1.76 -12.99
C SER A 18 -5.11 0.65 -12.09
N MET A 19 -5.31 0.80 -10.78
CA MET A 19 -5.00 -0.18 -9.73
C MET A 19 -6.25 -0.47 -8.88
N VAL A 20 -7.45 -0.29 -9.46
CA VAL A 20 -8.72 -0.56 -8.81
C VAL A 20 -8.77 -2.00 -8.33
N ASN A 21 -9.18 -2.22 -7.07
CA ASN A 21 -9.33 -3.53 -6.43
C ASN A 21 -8.07 -4.43 -6.43
N MET A 22 -6.86 -3.91 -6.69
CA MET A 22 -5.68 -4.75 -6.94
C MET A 22 -5.38 -5.77 -5.82
N PHE A 23 -5.65 -5.42 -4.56
CA PHE A 23 -5.50 -6.29 -3.40
C PHE A 23 -6.82 -6.47 -2.64
N TYR A 24 -7.96 -6.21 -3.28
CA TYR A 24 -9.27 -6.29 -2.65
C TYR A 24 -9.49 -7.65 -1.97
N GLY A 25 -9.93 -7.63 -0.72
CA GLY A 25 -10.33 -8.82 0.03
C GLY A 25 -9.19 -9.77 0.37
N CYS A 26 -7.93 -9.33 0.28
CA CYS A 26 -6.77 -10.12 0.71
C CYS A 26 -6.71 -10.21 2.24
N SER A 27 -7.69 -10.86 2.86
CA SER A 27 -7.93 -10.91 4.30
C SER A 27 -6.87 -11.68 5.09
N ALA A 28 -6.05 -12.50 4.43
CA ALA A 28 -4.92 -13.22 5.03
C ALA A 28 -3.57 -12.49 4.87
N LEU A 29 -3.53 -11.39 4.12
CA LEU A 29 -2.30 -10.64 3.85
C LEU A 29 -1.92 -9.80 5.07
N SER A 30 -0.81 -10.15 5.73
CA SER A 30 -0.35 -9.41 6.92
C SER A 30 0.46 -8.16 6.57
N SER A 31 1.26 -8.22 5.50
CA SER A 31 2.16 -7.13 5.10
C SER A 31 2.38 -7.12 3.60
N LEU A 32 2.57 -5.92 3.04
CA LEU A 32 2.73 -5.70 1.62
C LEU A 32 3.87 -4.73 1.33
N ASP A 33 4.74 -5.09 0.38
CA ASP A 33 5.84 -4.23 -0.06
C ASP A 33 5.55 -3.65 -1.46
N LEU A 34 5.27 -2.35 -1.52
CA LEU A 34 5.02 -1.58 -2.73
C LEU A 34 6.15 -0.57 -3.00
N SER A 35 7.33 -0.77 -2.41
CA SER A 35 8.46 0.17 -2.53
C SER A 35 8.90 0.43 -3.97
N ASN A 36 8.77 -0.57 -4.85
CA ASN A 36 9.10 -0.49 -6.27
C ASN A 36 7.98 0.08 -7.15
N PHE A 37 6.77 0.30 -6.62
CA PHE A 37 5.66 0.79 -7.42
C PHE A 37 5.88 2.26 -7.80
N ASN A 38 5.83 2.52 -9.10
CA ASN A 38 5.74 3.85 -9.68
C ASN A 38 4.29 4.13 -10.05
N THR A 39 3.61 4.97 -9.29
CA THR A 39 2.18 5.27 -9.48
C THR A 39 1.93 6.66 -10.07
N LYS A 40 2.97 7.32 -10.60
CA LYS A 40 2.90 8.68 -11.15
C LYS A 40 1.89 8.88 -12.29
N LYS A 41 1.46 7.79 -12.96
CA LYS A 41 0.45 7.80 -14.03
C LYS A 41 -0.91 7.25 -13.61
N VAL A 42 -1.03 6.67 -12.43
CA VAL A 42 -2.25 6.01 -11.98
C VAL A 42 -3.33 7.06 -11.71
N ARG A 43 -4.52 6.84 -12.26
CA ARG A 43 -5.69 7.71 -12.14
C ARG A 43 -6.79 7.06 -11.29
N TYR A 44 -6.79 5.74 -11.15
CA TYR A 44 -7.84 5.01 -10.44
C TYR A 44 -7.24 4.02 -9.44
N MET A 45 -7.58 4.16 -8.16
CA MET A 45 -7.14 3.28 -7.08
C MET A 45 -8.29 2.93 -6.12
N LYS A 46 -9.54 3.02 -6.59
CA LYS A 46 -10.72 2.68 -5.80
C LYS A 46 -10.56 1.29 -5.17
N SER A 47 -10.83 1.21 -3.86
CA SER A 47 -10.88 -0.04 -3.10
C SER A 47 -9.62 -0.92 -3.22
N MET A 48 -8.45 -0.33 -3.50
CA MET A 48 -7.22 -1.07 -3.77
C MET A 48 -6.86 -2.08 -2.66
N PHE A 49 -7.11 -1.75 -1.38
CA PHE A 49 -6.85 -2.62 -0.23
C PHE A 49 -8.13 -2.95 0.56
N ARG A 50 -9.32 -2.67 0.02
CA ARG A 50 -10.58 -2.84 0.75
C ARG A 50 -10.73 -4.27 1.28
N ALA A 51 -11.17 -4.41 2.53
CA ALA A 51 -11.37 -5.67 3.23
C ALA A 51 -10.10 -6.53 3.46
N CYS A 52 -8.90 -5.92 3.42
CA CYS A 52 -7.67 -6.55 3.87
C CYS A 52 -7.54 -6.51 5.39
N SER A 53 -8.40 -7.24 6.10
CA SER A 53 -8.53 -7.14 7.55
C SER A 53 -7.28 -7.56 8.33
N ALA A 54 -6.45 -8.48 7.82
CA ALA A 54 -5.17 -8.83 8.48
C ALA A 54 -4.01 -7.89 8.15
N LEU A 55 -4.17 -6.94 7.23
CA LEU A 55 -3.07 -6.10 6.75
C LEU A 55 -2.67 -5.10 7.82
N THR A 56 -1.48 -5.27 8.39
CA THR A 56 -0.94 -4.39 9.42
C THR A 56 -0.03 -3.32 8.85
N THR A 57 0.68 -3.61 7.75
CA THR A 57 1.76 -2.75 7.26
C THR A 57 1.83 -2.76 5.74
N ILE A 58 1.92 -1.56 5.16
CA ILE A 58 2.18 -1.35 3.73
C ILE A 58 3.45 -0.52 3.59
N TYR A 59 4.48 -1.09 2.96
CA TYR A 59 5.71 -0.36 2.66
C TYR A 59 5.60 0.36 1.32
N ALA A 60 6.10 1.59 1.26
CA ALA A 60 6.13 2.37 0.03
C ALA A 60 7.42 3.18 -0.10
N GLY A 61 7.80 3.43 -1.36
CA GLY A 61 8.91 4.26 -1.76
C GLY A 61 8.45 5.60 -2.32
N ASP A 62 9.41 6.46 -2.67
CA ASP A 62 9.13 7.85 -3.07
C ASP A 62 8.41 7.97 -4.43
N LYS A 63 8.36 6.89 -5.22
CA LYS A 63 7.62 6.82 -6.49
C LYS A 63 6.15 6.43 -6.31
N PHE A 64 5.74 6.00 -5.12
CA PHE A 64 4.34 5.79 -4.80
C PHE A 64 3.72 7.14 -4.42
N VAL A 65 3.02 7.73 -5.39
CA VAL A 65 2.32 9.01 -5.25
C VAL A 65 0.87 8.89 -5.71
N THR A 66 -0.03 9.62 -5.07
CA THR A 66 -1.45 9.62 -5.43
C THR A 66 -1.91 10.94 -6.08
N ILE A 67 -0.96 11.82 -6.42
CA ILE A 67 -1.21 13.19 -6.93
C ILE A 67 -2.04 13.27 -8.23
N LYS A 68 -2.16 12.19 -9.00
CA LYS A 68 -2.97 12.13 -10.24
C LYS A 68 -4.22 11.27 -10.10
N VAL A 69 -4.47 10.71 -8.93
CA VAL A 69 -5.63 9.84 -8.68
C VAL A 69 -6.90 10.68 -8.74
N LYS A 70 -7.83 10.27 -9.58
CA LYS A 70 -9.16 10.85 -9.75
C LYS A 70 -10.21 10.17 -8.88
N ASN A 71 -10.04 8.86 -8.68
CA ASN A 71 -10.91 8.09 -7.81
C ASN A 71 -10.07 7.09 -7.02
N GLY A 72 -10.01 7.32 -5.71
CA GLY A 72 -9.39 6.43 -4.74
C GLY A 72 -10.29 6.19 -3.53
N SER A 73 -11.62 6.16 -3.74
CA SER A 73 -12.59 5.92 -2.67
C SER A 73 -12.42 4.53 -2.07
N ASP A 74 -12.80 4.39 -0.79
CA ASP A 74 -12.87 3.11 -0.07
C ASP A 74 -11.57 2.30 -0.06
N MET A 75 -10.43 2.93 -0.35
CA MET A 75 -9.14 2.28 -0.53
C MET A 75 -8.76 1.40 0.65
N PHE A 76 -9.01 1.88 1.87
CA PHE A 76 -8.67 1.20 3.13
C PHE A 76 -9.90 0.72 3.91
N SER A 77 -11.10 0.80 3.33
CA SER A 77 -12.33 0.38 4.02
C SER A 77 -12.21 -1.07 4.50
N GLY A 78 -12.35 -1.30 5.80
CA GLY A 78 -12.25 -2.63 6.40
C GLY A 78 -10.81 -3.14 6.66
N CYS A 79 -9.78 -2.30 6.50
CA CYS A 79 -8.40 -2.60 6.90
C CYS A 79 -8.19 -2.40 8.41
N THR A 80 -8.96 -3.11 9.23
CA THR A 80 -9.12 -2.84 10.66
C THR A 80 -7.84 -2.94 11.50
N ASN A 81 -6.80 -3.63 11.00
CA ASN A 81 -5.51 -3.78 11.69
C ASN A 81 -4.40 -2.87 11.13
N LEU A 82 -4.69 -2.01 10.16
CA LEU A 82 -3.69 -1.21 9.47
C LEU A 82 -3.15 -0.08 10.36
N LYS A 83 -1.81 0.06 10.35
CA LYS A 83 -1.08 1.08 11.11
C LYS A 83 0.01 1.72 10.26
N GLY A 84 0.18 3.03 10.42
CA GLY A 84 1.24 3.83 9.80
C GLY A 84 1.55 5.04 10.67
N PHE A 85 1.55 6.23 10.07
CA PHE A 85 1.56 7.48 10.86
C PHE A 85 0.26 7.63 11.68
N ILE A 86 -0.84 7.08 11.19
CA ILE A 86 -2.12 6.96 11.90
C ILE A 86 -2.52 5.49 12.05
N ASP A 87 -3.33 5.21 13.08
CA ASP A 87 -3.95 3.90 13.30
C ASP A 87 -5.39 3.88 12.75
N TYR A 88 -5.76 2.82 12.02
CA TYR A 88 -7.07 2.73 11.37
C TYR A 88 -8.25 2.84 12.34
N MET A 89 -8.21 2.10 13.46
CA MET A 89 -9.33 2.03 14.40
C MET A 89 -9.74 3.41 14.96
N ASN A 90 -8.80 4.34 15.09
CA ASN A 90 -9.05 5.69 15.59
C ASN A 90 -9.33 6.70 14.46
N ASN A 91 -9.33 6.25 13.21
CA ASN A 91 -9.39 7.10 12.01
C ASN A 91 -10.18 6.39 10.89
N SER A 92 -11.27 5.72 11.24
CA SER A 92 -12.04 4.87 10.31
C SER A 92 -12.80 5.66 9.22
N ASP A 93 -12.76 6.98 9.27
CA ASP A 93 -13.19 7.93 8.25
C ASP A 93 -12.09 8.23 7.20
N LYS A 94 -10.82 7.97 7.51
CA LYS A 94 -9.64 8.28 6.68
C LYS A 94 -9.36 7.20 5.63
N ILE A 95 -10.39 6.76 4.91
CA ILE A 95 -10.33 5.50 4.13
C ILE A 95 -9.93 5.63 2.66
N ASP A 96 -9.65 6.83 2.16
CA ASP A 96 -9.37 7.06 0.75
C ASP A 96 -7.86 7.19 0.44
N HIS A 97 -7.54 7.37 -0.84
CA HIS A 97 -6.17 7.52 -1.34
C HIS A 97 -5.34 8.68 -0.77
N HIS A 98 -5.94 9.68 -0.11
CA HIS A 98 -5.15 10.75 0.50
C HIS A 98 -4.26 10.20 1.63
N TYR A 99 -4.67 9.09 2.24
CA TYR A 99 -3.95 8.41 3.31
C TYR A 99 -3.04 7.28 2.80
N ALA A 100 -2.89 7.12 1.49
CA ALA A 100 -1.93 6.20 0.86
C ALA A 100 -0.54 6.84 0.74
N ASN A 101 0.02 7.23 1.88
CA ASN A 101 1.33 7.87 1.98
C ASN A 101 1.95 7.59 3.35
N TYR A 102 3.28 7.70 3.46
CA TYR A 102 4.01 7.39 4.70
C TYR A 102 4.28 8.60 5.60
N LYS A 103 3.86 9.81 5.20
CA LYS A 103 4.10 11.05 5.95
C LYS A 103 2.96 11.35 6.93
N THR A 104 1.73 11.10 6.51
CA THR A 104 0.50 11.41 7.27
C THR A 104 -0.53 10.28 7.22
N GLY A 105 -0.26 9.24 6.45
CA GLY A 105 -1.20 8.16 6.17
C GLY A 105 -0.78 6.81 6.74
N TYR A 106 -1.32 5.74 6.15
CA TYR A 106 -1.15 4.38 6.63
C TYR A 106 0.11 3.67 6.15
N PHE A 107 0.90 4.28 5.26
CA PHE A 107 2.08 3.60 4.73
C PHE A 107 3.27 3.78 5.68
N THR A 108 4.22 2.86 5.57
CA THR A 108 5.52 2.93 6.23
C THR A 108 6.58 3.19 5.16
N LYS A 109 7.46 4.18 5.38
CA LYS A 109 8.60 4.38 4.48
C LYS A 109 9.53 3.18 4.63
N LEU A 110 9.84 2.50 3.52
CA LEU A 110 10.90 1.51 3.55
C LEU A 110 12.24 2.25 3.72
N VAL A 111 12.70 2.37 4.96
CA VAL A 111 14.06 2.81 5.27
C VAL A 111 14.94 1.56 5.26
N GLY A 112 15.73 1.41 4.20
CA GLY A 112 16.80 0.42 4.24
C GLY A 112 17.72 0.78 5.41
N LYS A 113 18.15 -0.20 6.19
CA LYS A 113 19.32 -0.02 7.05
C LYS A 113 20.58 0.06 6.17
N ASN A 114 20.62 1.01 5.20
CA ASN A 114 21.66 1.31 4.20
C ASN A 114 21.33 1.07 2.71
N GLY A 115 20.05 1.08 2.29
CA GLY A 115 19.73 1.17 0.85
C GLY A 115 20.13 -0.03 -0.04
N GLU A 116 20.64 -1.13 0.52
CA GLU A 116 20.88 -2.34 -0.25
C GLU A 116 19.60 -3.17 -0.41
N GLU A 117 19.45 -3.75 -1.60
CA GLU A 117 18.46 -4.78 -1.89
C GLU A 117 18.44 -5.81 -0.76
N MET A 118 17.24 -6.27 -0.40
CA MET A 118 17.16 -7.57 0.26
C MET A 118 17.60 -8.62 -0.77
N ILE A 119 18.92 -8.82 -0.85
CA ILE A 119 19.53 -10.02 -1.41
C ILE A 119 18.80 -11.21 -0.80
N GLY A 120 18.25 -12.03 -1.68
CA GLY A 120 17.65 -13.29 -1.30
C GLY A 120 18.70 -14.21 -0.66
N ALA A 121 18.17 -15.23 0.03
CA ALA A 121 18.82 -16.35 0.71
C ALA A 121 19.37 -16.02 2.12
N ALA A 122 19.23 -16.89 3.12
CA ALA A 122 18.90 -18.33 3.08
C ALA A 122 17.45 -18.67 3.44
#